data_AF-A0A9E5G0K2-F1
#
_entry.id   AF-A0A9E5G0K2-F1
#
_cell.length_a   1.000
_cell.length_b   1.000
_cell.length_c   1.000
_cell.angle_alpha   90.00
_cell.angle_beta   90.00
_cell.angle_gamma   90.00
#
_symmetry.space_group_name_H-M   'P 1'
#
loop_
_entity.id
_entity.type
_entity.pdbx_description
1 polymer ?
#
loop_
_entity_poly.entity_id
_entity_poly.type
_entity_poly.pdbx_seq_one_letter_code
_entity_poly.pdbx_strand_id
1 'polypeptide(L)'
;MTLRLQQEQRSMRTTPSVAETKQRLERTGQQHLLVFWDSLDESRREALLEAIVQLPLEHLSSMLSQAASLARPAAADIRPVRPYVRNMADASKYRAIGDDLVKRGKVAAFIVAGGQGTRLGWRGPKGTYPATPVAGKPLFRVFAEQIMAAERAYGVRIPWFVMT
;
A
#
# COMPACT_ATOMS: atom_id res chain seq x y z
N MET A 1 -20.99 -1.85 -8.13
CA MET A 1 -20.76 -1.03 -9.34
C MET A 1 -19.28 -1.04 -9.78
N THR A 2 -18.33 -1.09 -8.84
CA THR A 2 -16.87 -1.13 -9.11
C THR A 2 -16.36 -2.43 -9.76
N LEU A 3 -16.95 -3.59 -9.42
CA LEU A 3 -16.56 -4.88 -10.03
C LEU A 3 -16.89 -4.98 -11.53
N ARG A 4 -17.99 -4.35 -11.98
CA ARG A 4 -18.32 -4.26 -13.41
C ARG A 4 -17.34 -3.37 -14.16
N LEU A 5 -16.94 -2.24 -13.58
CA LEU A 5 -15.95 -1.34 -14.19
C LEU A 5 -14.56 -1.97 -14.30
N GLN A 6 -14.14 -2.78 -13.32
CA GLN A 6 -12.89 -3.55 -13.42
C GLN A 6 -12.98 -4.68 -14.46
N GLN A 7 -14.14 -5.32 -14.65
CA GLN A 7 -14.34 -6.32 -15.71
C GLN A 7 -14.44 -5.68 -17.10
N GLU A 8 -15.08 -4.52 -17.24
CA GLU A 8 -15.19 -3.77 -18.50
C GLU A 8 -13.84 -3.17 -18.93
N GLN A 9 -13.00 -2.69 -18.00
CA GLN A 9 -11.62 -2.28 -18.30
C GLN A 9 -10.70 -3.45 -18.64
N ARG A 10 -11.03 -4.68 -18.20
CA ARG A 10 -10.30 -5.90 -18.59
C ARG A 10 -10.62 -6.32 -20.03
N SER A 11 -11.81 -5.96 -20.52
CA SER A 11 -12.30 -6.30 -21.87
C SER A 11 -11.72 -5.43 -23.00
N MET A 12 -10.95 -4.39 -22.70
CA MET A 12 -10.32 -3.49 -23.70
C MET A 12 -8.79 -3.55 -23.73
N ARG A 13 -8.16 -4.48 -23.02
CA ARG A 13 -6.72 -4.69 -23.13
C ARG A 13 -6.46 -5.58 -24.33
N THR A 14 -5.92 -5.00 -25.40
CA THR A 14 -5.23 -5.77 -26.43
C THR A 14 -4.20 -6.65 -25.72
N THR A 15 -4.35 -7.97 -25.81
CA THR A 15 -3.35 -8.91 -25.33
C THR A 15 -2.01 -8.52 -25.92
N PRO A 16 -0.98 -8.24 -25.11
CA PRO A 16 0.30 -7.77 -25.62
C PRO A 16 0.88 -8.81 -26.57
N SER A 17 1.37 -8.40 -27.74
CA SER A 17 1.98 -9.36 -28.64
C SER A 17 3.23 -9.96 -28.00
N VAL A 18 3.42 -11.27 -28.15
CA VAL A 18 4.63 -11.97 -27.71
C VAL A 18 5.87 -11.32 -28.34
N ALA A 19 5.78 -10.91 -29.60
CA ALA A 19 6.89 -10.28 -30.33
C ALA A 19 7.25 -8.91 -29.74
N GLU A 20 6.26 -8.06 -29.46
CA GLU A 20 6.47 -6.74 -28.84
C GLU A 20 7.07 -6.87 -27.44
N THR A 21 6.58 -7.86 -26.68
CA THR A 21 7.09 -8.14 -25.33
C THR A 21 8.55 -8.58 -25.39
N LYS A 22 8.91 -9.50 -26.28
CA LYS A 22 10.30 -9.93 -26.49
C LYS A 22 11.22 -8.75 -26.82
N GLN A 23 10.81 -7.90 -27.77
CA GLN A 23 11.58 -6.72 -28.16
C GLN A 23 11.73 -5.69 -27.03
N ARG A 24 10.68 -5.48 -26.22
CA ARG A 24 10.76 -4.61 -25.03
C ARG A 24 11.76 -5.17 -24.01
N LEU A 25 11.68 -6.47 -23.72
CA LEU A 25 12.58 -7.13 -22.79
C LEU A 25 14.03 -7.05 -23.27
N GLU A 26 14.29 -7.25 -24.56
CA GLU A 26 15.62 -7.08 -25.15
C GLU A 26 16.19 -5.68 -24.94
N ARG A 27 15.41 -4.64 -25.22
CA ARG A 27 15.84 -3.24 -25.01
C ARG A 27 16.13 -2.92 -23.54
N THR A 28 15.39 -3.54 -22.63
CA THR A 28 15.56 -3.34 -21.17
C THR A 28 16.54 -4.32 -20.51
N GLY A 29 17.09 -5.28 -21.25
CA GLY A 29 17.96 -6.33 -20.70
C GLY A 29 17.26 -7.33 -19.78
N GLN A 30 15.96 -7.55 -19.93
CA GLN A 30 15.10 -8.36 -19.04
C GLN A 30 14.60 -9.66 -19.71
N GLN A 31 15.33 -10.19 -20.70
CA GLN A 31 14.92 -11.37 -21.47
C GLN A 31 14.75 -12.63 -20.59
N HIS A 32 15.39 -12.66 -19.42
CA HIS A 32 15.32 -13.78 -18.48
C HIS A 32 13.88 -14.10 -18.02
N LEU A 33 12.95 -13.13 -18.09
CA LEU A 33 11.54 -13.33 -17.75
C LEU A 33 10.82 -14.33 -18.66
N LEU A 34 11.35 -14.60 -19.86
CA LEU A 34 10.77 -15.53 -20.83
C LEU A 34 11.57 -16.84 -20.97
N VAL A 35 12.55 -17.13 -20.10
CA VAL A 35 13.41 -18.33 -20.19
C VAL A 35 12.60 -19.63 -20.18
N PHE A 36 11.47 -19.69 -19.48
CA PHE A 36 10.61 -20.88 -19.39
C PHE A 36 9.36 -20.78 -20.26
N TRP A 37 9.31 -19.88 -21.24
CA TRP A 37 8.12 -19.62 -22.05
C TRP A 37 7.51 -20.89 -22.70
N ASP A 38 8.38 -21.78 -23.17
CA ASP A 38 7.97 -22.98 -23.89
C ASP A 38 7.37 -24.06 -22.98
N SER A 39 7.57 -23.99 -21.66
CA SER A 39 6.97 -24.92 -20.68
C SER A 39 5.60 -24.47 -20.16
N LEU A 40 5.14 -23.26 -20.54
CA LEU A 40 3.88 -22.69 -20.10
C LEU A 40 2.73 -23.08 -21.04
N ASP A 41 1.57 -23.38 -20.44
CA ASP A 41 0.30 -23.44 -21.16
C ASP A 41 -0.18 -22.03 -21.58
N GLU A 42 -1.19 -21.98 -22.44
CA GLU A 42 -1.68 -20.72 -23.00
C GLU A 42 -2.18 -19.73 -21.93
N SER A 43 -2.88 -20.22 -20.90
CA SER A 43 -3.39 -19.37 -19.82
C SER A 43 -2.25 -18.75 -19.01
N ARG A 44 -1.20 -19.52 -18.73
CA ARG A 44 -0.01 -19.02 -18.03
C ARG A 44 0.79 -18.05 -18.88
N ARG A 45 0.84 -18.25 -20.20
CA ARG A 45 1.47 -17.34 -21.15
C ARG A 45 0.77 -15.98 -21.15
N GLU A 46 -0.55 -15.97 -21.30
CA GLU A 46 -1.36 -14.75 -21.23
C GLU A 46 -1.14 -14.01 -19.89
N ALA A 47 -1.24 -14.72 -18.77
CA ALA A 47 -1.03 -14.13 -17.44
C ALA A 47 0.37 -13.55 -17.25
N LEU A 48 1.41 -14.22 -17.78
CA LEU A 48 2.77 -13.73 -17.73
C LEU A 48 2.94 -12.45 -18.56
N LEU A 49 2.38 -12.41 -19.78
CA LEU A 49 2.43 -11.21 -20.63
C LEU A 49 1.71 -10.03 -19.97
N GLU A 50 0.52 -10.27 -19.40
CA GLU A 50 -0.20 -9.25 -18.64
C GLU A 50 0.63 -8.69 -17.48
N ALA A 51 1.30 -9.58 -16.73
CA ALA A 51 2.15 -9.18 -15.61
C ALA A 51 3.37 -8.35 -16.09
N ILE A 52 4.05 -8.78 -17.16
CA ILE A 52 5.22 -8.09 -17.70
C ILE A 52 4.87 -6.68 -18.17
N VAL A 53 3.69 -6.49 -18.79
CA VAL A 53 3.27 -5.16 -19.25
C VAL A 53 3.08 -4.16 -18.11
N GLN A 54 2.65 -4.60 -16.93
CA GLN A 54 2.50 -3.73 -15.77
C GLN A 54 3.83 -3.31 -15.13
N LEU A 55 4.94 -3.95 -15.50
CA LEU A 55 6.25 -3.61 -14.92
C LEU A 55 6.81 -2.33 -15.53
N PRO A 56 7.36 -1.40 -14.71
CA PRO A 56 8.00 -0.17 -15.18
C PRO A 56 9.46 -0.44 -15.61
N LEU A 57 9.64 -1.37 -16.56
CA LEU A 57 10.95 -1.91 -16.94
C LEU A 57 11.96 -0.83 -17.37
N GLU A 58 11.48 0.18 -18.08
CA GLU A 58 12.29 1.31 -18.58
C GLU A 58 12.88 2.15 -17.45
N HIS A 59 12.26 2.13 -16.26
CA HIS A 59 12.68 2.93 -15.12
C HIS A 59 13.51 2.13 -14.10
N LEU A 60 13.51 0.80 -14.17
CA LEU A 60 14.17 -0.05 -13.17
C LEU A 60 15.66 0.29 -12.99
N SER A 61 16.39 0.50 -14.08
CA SER A 61 17.82 0.87 -14.02
C SER A 61 18.01 2.20 -13.29
N SER A 62 17.24 3.23 -13.64
CA SER A 62 17.32 4.53 -12.97
C SER A 62 16.94 4.47 -11.49
N MET A 63 15.93 3.68 -11.12
CA MET A 63 15.51 3.49 -9.72
C MET A 63 16.60 2.81 -8.90
N LEU A 64 17.26 1.80 -9.46
CA LEU A 64 18.37 1.10 -8.81
C LEU A 64 19.60 2.00 -8.65
N SER A 65 19.97 2.73 -9.71
CA SER A 65 21.06 3.71 -9.64
C SER A 65 20.77 4.80 -8.61
N GLN A 66 19.54 5.32 -8.58
CA GLN A 66 19.13 6.31 -7.59
C GLN A 66 19.25 5.75 -6.18
N ALA A 67 18.70 4.56 -5.92
CA ALA A 67 18.78 3.91 -4.62
C ALA A 67 20.23 3.65 -4.17
N ALA A 68 21.10 3.25 -5.10
CA ALA A 68 22.53 3.06 -4.83
C ALA A 68 23.28 4.38 -4.57
N SER A 69 22.85 5.46 -5.22
CA SER A 69 23.45 6.79 -5.08
C SER A 69 22.99 7.57 -3.84
N LEU A 70 21.97 7.08 -3.12
CA LEU A 70 21.49 7.71 -1.90
C LEU A 70 22.62 7.77 -0.86
N ALA A 71 23.12 8.98 -0.64
CA ALA A 71 24.11 9.24 0.39
C ALA A 71 23.54 8.81 1.75
N ARG A 72 24.27 7.92 2.42
CA ARG A 72 23.96 7.62 3.82
C ARG A 72 24.35 8.85 4.64
N PRO A 73 23.46 9.38 5.50
CA PRO A 73 23.84 10.47 6.38
C PRO A 73 25.04 10.03 7.22
N ALA A 74 26.01 10.93 7.42
CA ALA A 74 27.12 10.64 8.30
C ALA A 74 26.56 10.43 9.71
N ALA A 75 27.13 9.49 10.47
CA ALA A 75 26.65 9.21 11.82
C ALA A 75 26.65 10.45 12.72
N ALA A 76 27.58 11.38 12.49
CA ALA A 76 27.69 12.66 13.19
C ALA A 76 26.52 13.63 12.94
N ASP A 77 25.79 13.46 11.83
CA ASP A 77 24.63 14.29 11.48
C ASP A 77 23.32 13.76 12.10
N ILE A 78 23.35 12.55 12.67
CA ILE A 78 22.22 11.93 13.33
C ILE A 78 22.18 12.40 14.79
N ARG A 79 21.18 13.19 15.14
CA ARG A 79 20.99 13.71 16.50
C ARG A 79 19.60 13.34 17.04
N PRO A 80 19.44 13.15 18.36
CA PRO A 80 18.12 12.93 18.94
C PRO A 80 17.18 14.10 18.64
N VAL A 81 15.94 13.77 18.29
CA VAL A 81 14.85 14.77 18.25
C VAL A 81 14.51 15.21 19.68
N ARG A 82 14.04 16.45 19.83
CA ARG A 82 13.48 16.91 21.11
C ARG A 82 12.32 15.99 21.52
N PRO A 83 12.35 15.38 22.73
CA PRO A 83 11.31 14.46 23.14
C PRO A 83 9.99 15.18 23.40
N TYR A 84 8.89 14.57 22.97
CA TYR A 84 7.54 14.95 23.39
C TYR A 84 7.19 14.19 24.67
N VAL A 85 7.00 14.92 25.76
CA VAL A 85 6.58 14.34 27.05
C VAL A 85 5.08 14.08 27.03
N ARG A 86 4.63 12.99 27.68
CA ARG A 86 3.20 12.61 27.74
C ARG A 86 2.32 13.73 28.31
N ASN A 87 2.85 14.47 29.28
CA ASN A 87 2.15 15.57 29.94
C ASN A 87 2.81 16.90 29.54
N MET A 88 2.32 17.49 28.46
CA MET A 88 2.75 18.82 28.03
C MET A 88 1.91 19.91 28.69
N ALA A 89 2.54 21.01 29.10
CA ALA A 89 1.84 22.19 29.60
C ALA A 89 0.80 22.71 28.60
N ASP A 90 1.10 22.63 27.30
CA ASP A 90 0.22 23.08 26.21
C ASP A 90 -0.74 22.00 25.69
N ALA A 91 -0.91 20.87 26.40
CA ALA A 91 -1.74 19.76 25.91
C ALA A 91 -3.19 20.19 25.61
N SER A 92 -3.76 21.07 26.42
CA SER A 92 -5.11 21.63 26.22
C SER A 92 -5.21 22.45 24.93
N LYS A 93 -4.20 23.28 24.65
CA LYS A 93 -4.10 24.08 23.42
C LYS A 93 -4.08 23.18 22.19
N TYR A 94 -3.23 22.16 22.16
CA TYR A 94 -3.15 21.24 21.01
C TYR A 94 -4.41 20.40 20.85
N ARG A 95 -5.06 20.02 21.96
CA ARG A 95 -6.35 19.34 21.92
C ARG A 95 -7.43 20.21 21.27
N ALA A 96 -7.52 21.49 21.67
CA ALA A 96 -8.47 22.43 21.07
C ALA A 96 -8.25 22.62 19.56
N ILE A 97 -6.99 22.68 19.10
CA ILE A 97 -6.65 22.74 17.67
C ILE A 97 -7.09 21.46 16.95
N GLY A 98 -6.80 20.29 17.52
CA GLY A 98 -7.20 19.00 16.95
C GLY A 98 -8.73 18.88 16.83
N ASP A 99 -9.45 19.30 17.87
CA ASP A 99 -10.91 19.30 17.90
C ASP A 99 -11.50 20.19 16.78
N ASP A 100 -10.94 21.38 16.57
CA ASP A 100 -11.33 22.27 15.46
C ASP A 100 -11.11 21.61 14.09
N LEU A 101 -9.95 21.00 13.88
CA LEU A 101 -9.61 20.34 12.61
C LEU A 101 -10.55 19.17 12.29
N VAL A 102 -10.89 18.35 13.29
CA VAL A 102 -11.83 17.24 13.12
C VAL A 102 -13.22 17.79 12.77
N LYS A 103 -13.71 18.78 13.52
CA LYS A 103 -15.04 19.40 13.28
C LYS A 103 -15.14 20.04 11.90
N ARG A 104 -14.04 20.61 11.39
CA ARG A 104 -13.97 21.23 10.05
C ARG A 104 -13.74 20.24 8.92
N GLY A 105 -13.75 18.93 9.19
CA GLY A 105 -13.55 17.89 8.18
C GLY A 105 -12.15 17.91 7.57
N LYS A 106 -11.13 18.37 8.31
CA LYS A 106 -9.73 18.43 7.86
C LYS A 106 -8.90 17.20 8.22
N VAL A 107 -9.55 16.16 8.73
CA VAL A 107 -8.90 14.92 9.20
C VAL A 107 -9.48 13.72 8.46
N ALA A 108 -8.60 12.82 8.03
CA ALA A 108 -8.94 11.51 7.50
C ALA A 108 -8.08 10.44 8.16
N ALA A 109 -8.61 9.23 8.28
CA ALA A 109 -7.86 8.05 8.69
C ALA A 109 -7.26 7.39 7.43
N PHE A 110 -5.99 7.02 7.49
CA PHE A 110 -5.30 6.31 6.42
C PHE A 110 -4.58 5.09 7.00
N ILE A 111 -4.83 3.91 6.44
CA ILE A 111 -4.19 2.66 6.87
C ILE A 111 -3.49 2.00 5.70
N VAL A 112 -2.21 1.67 5.89
CA VAL A 112 -1.43 0.83 4.99
C VAL A 112 -1.69 -0.63 5.32
N ALA A 113 -2.40 -1.33 4.44
CA ALA A 113 -2.93 -2.67 4.68
C ALA A 113 -2.49 -3.73 3.65
N GLY A 114 -1.46 -3.48 2.84
CA GLY A 114 -0.98 -4.42 1.83
C GLY A 114 -0.21 -5.64 2.37
N GLY A 115 0.09 -5.68 3.68
CA GLY A 115 0.83 -6.78 4.29
C GLY A 115 -0.02 -8.04 4.52
N GLN A 116 0.51 -9.20 4.11
CA GLN A 116 -0.04 -10.50 4.49
C GLN A 116 0.33 -10.85 5.95
N GLY A 117 -0.57 -11.57 6.63
CA GLY A 117 -0.42 -12.00 8.02
C GLY A 117 0.49 -13.21 8.24
N THR A 118 1.34 -13.57 7.28
CA THR A 118 2.09 -14.84 7.28
C THR A 118 3.01 -15.01 8.49
N ARG A 119 3.67 -13.94 8.95
CA ARG A 119 4.51 -13.97 10.17
C ARG A 119 3.73 -14.22 11.46
N LEU A 120 2.40 -14.04 11.44
CA LEU A 120 1.49 -14.34 12.54
C LEU A 120 0.86 -15.74 12.40
N GLY A 121 1.27 -16.53 11.41
CA GLY A 121 0.61 -17.79 11.07
C GLY A 121 -0.78 -17.60 10.44
N TRP A 122 -1.11 -16.39 9.97
CA TRP A 122 -2.43 -16.07 9.43
C TRP A 122 -2.44 -16.05 7.91
N ARG A 123 -3.33 -16.84 7.30
CA ARG A 123 -3.53 -16.90 5.85
C ARG A 123 -4.53 -15.82 5.42
N GLY A 124 -4.03 -14.62 5.15
CA GLY A 124 -4.82 -13.50 4.64
C GLY A 124 -4.21 -12.13 4.98
N PRO A 125 -4.87 -11.03 4.59
CA PRO A 125 -4.43 -9.68 4.94
C PRO A 125 -4.29 -9.53 6.45
N LYS A 126 -3.19 -8.93 6.93
CA LYS A 126 -2.91 -8.79 8.37
C LYS A 126 -4.07 -8.12 9.13
N GLY A 127 -4.77 -7.18 8.50
CA GLY A 127 -5.92 -6.50 9.10
C GLY A 127 -7.09 -7.43 9.49
N THR A 128 -7.15 -8.64 8.95
CA THR A 128 -8.17 -9.65 9.27
C THR A 128 -7.79 -10.56 10.46
N TYR A 129 -6.57 -10.41 10.99
CA TYR A 129 -6.09 -11.20 12.13
C TYR A 129 -6.88 -10.89 13.41
N PRO A 130 -7.37 -11.91 14.16
CA PRO A 130 -8.14 -11.72 15.39
C PRO A 130 -7.23 -11.20 16.52
N ALA A 131 -7.17 -9.88 16.67
CA ALA A 131 -6.17 -9.23 17.52
C ALA A 131 -6.60 -9.06 18.98
N THR A 132 -7.89 -9.07 19.28
CA THR A 132 -8.35 -8.88 20.66
C THR A 132 -8.50 -10.23 21.38
N PRO A 133 -7.93 -10.40 22.60
CA PRO A 133 -7.86 -11.70 23.25
C PRO A 133 -9.22 -12.25 23.71
N VAL A 134 -10.18 -11.39 24.05
CA VAL A 134 -11.50 -11.80 24.55
C VAL A 134 -12.52 -11.92 23.43
N ALA A 135 -12.69 -10.87 22.63
CA ALA A 135 -13.75 -10.79 21.63
C ALA A 135 -13.34 -11.27 20.23
N GLY A 136 -12.07 -11.66 20.02
CA GLY A 136 -11.56 -12.12 18.74
C GLY A 136 -11.70 -11.10 17.59
N LYS A 137 -11.87 -9.81 17.87
CA LYS A 137 -12.09 -8.78 16.85
C LYS A 137 -10.86 -8.68 15.94
N PRO A 138 -11.06 -8.60 14.60
CA PRO A 138 -9.96 -8.37 13.69
C PRO A 138 -9.40 -6.94 13.85
N LEU A 139 -8.12 -6.72 13.50
CA LEU A 139 -7.48 -5.40 13.56
C LEU A 139 -8.30 -4.31 12.83
N PHE A 140 -8.82 -4.61 11.64
CA PHE A 140 -9.66 -3.67 10.91
C PHE A 140 -10.91 -3.25 11.67
N ARG A 141 -11.52 -4.18 12.42
CA ARG A 141 -12.68 -3.86 13.27
C ARG A 141 -12.30 -2.94 14.42
N VAL A 142 -11.14 -3.17 15.04
CA VAL A 142 -10.64 -2.30 16.12
C VAL A 142 -10.46 -0.87 15.60
N PHE A 143 -9.83 -0.69 14.44
CA PHE A 143 -9.66 0.64 13.85
C PHE A 143 -10.99 1.28 13.43
N ALA A 144 -11.88 0.51 12.79
CA ALA A 144 -13.21 1.00 12.42
C ALA A 144 -13.99 1.48 13.64
N GLU A 145 -14.01 0.71 14.74
CA GLU A 145 -14.71 1.09 15.97
C GLU A 145 -14.11 2.35 16.62
N GLN A 146 -12.79 2.54 16.56
CA GLN A 146 -12.12 3.77 17.02
C GLN A 146 -12.52 4.99 16.19
N ILE A 147 -12.53 4.86 14.85
CA ILE A 147 -12.97 5.92 13.95
C ILE A 147 -14.43 6.27 14.22
N MET A 148 -15.31 5.26 14.32
CA MET A 148 -16.72 5.47 14.64
C MET A 148 -16.93 6.11 16.01
N ALA A 149 -16.08 5.80 17.01
CA ALA A 149 -16.15 6.46 18.30
C ALA A 149 -15.80 7.95 18.21
N ALA A 150 -14.79 8.31 17.41
CA ALA A 150 -14.45 9.70 17.13
C ALA A 150 -15.58 10.40 16.34
N GLU A 151 -16.10 9.78 15.29
CA GLU A 151 -17.26 10.32 14.55
C GLU A 151 -18.44 10.65 15.47
N ARG A 152 -18.78 9.74 16.40
CA ARG A 152 -19.84 9.98 17.39
C ARG A 152 -19.50 11.11 18.36
N ALA A 153 -18.25 11.18 18.84
CA ALA A 153 -17.83 12.20 19.80
C ALA A 153 -17.83 13.61 19.21
N TYR A 154 -17.50 13.74 17.93
CA TYR A 154 -17.41 15.05 17.25
C TYR A 154 -18.62 15.39 16.39
N GLY A 155 -19.54 14.43 16.16
CA GLY A 155 -20.70 14.62 15.30
C GLY A 155 -20.36 14.81 13.82
N VAL A 156 -19.24 14.23 13.37
CA VAL A 156 -18.75 14.37 11.98
C VAL A 156 -18.49 13.01 11.34
N ARG A 157 -18.27 13.01 10.02
CA ARG A 157 -17.73 11.86 9.28
C ARG A 157 -16.22 12.01 9.07
N ILE A 158 -15.49 10.93 9.30
CA ILE A 158 -14.04 10.87 9.10
C ILE A 158 -13.77 9.91 7.94
N PRO A 159 -13.32 10.39 6.77
CA PRO A 159 -12.96 9.52 5.66
C PRO A 159 -11.92 8.50 6.08
N TRP A 160 -12.14 7.23 5.75
CA TRP A 160 -11.20 6.16 6.01
C TRP A 160 -10.68 5.56 4.71
N PHE A 161 -9.40 5.80 4.43
CA PHE A 161 -8.69 5.27 3.29
C PHE A 161 -7.90 4.02 3.70
N VAL A 162 -8.15 2.92 3.00
CA VAL A 162 -7.44 1.65 3.20
C VAL A 162 -6.61 1.37 1.94
N MET A 163 -5.29 1.42 2.07
CA MET A 163 -4.36 1.11 0.98
C MET A 163 -4.03 -0.38 0.99
N THR A 164 -4.55 -1.13 0.02
CA THR A 164 -4.39 -2.58 -0.13
C THR A 164 -3.35 -2.95 -1.16
#